data_AF-A0A0G0PF67-F1
#
_entry.id   AF-A0A0G0PF67-F1
#
_cell.length_a   1.000
_cell.length_b   1.000
_cell.length_c   1.000
_cell.angle_alpha   90.00
_cell.angle_beta   90.00
_cell.angle_gamma   90.00
#
_symmetry.space_group_name_H-M   'P 1'
#
loop_
_entity.id
_entity.type
_entity.pdbx_description
1 polymer ?
#
loop_
_entity_poly.entity_id
_entity_poly.type
_entity_poly.pdbx_seq_one_letter_code
_entity_poly.pdbx_strand_id
1 'polypeptide(L)'
;MKKIMFVCSLILFVIVGMASYTAVYAVENITVAGGEVLPDQQQAEPVESAISSVVQKVEYTLPYPGILPDHPLYFLKRLRDTILERLITDPIRKAEFYVLQSDKRLQMGIMLTDGGKGNLGESTISKAEKYMEQAAVGLSAYKKSGGIVPPYVVERLEKATAKHKEVMTDLLEKVQETEKAGLEGSMTLLKEVIASLGSLK
;
A
#
# COMPACT_ATOMS: atom_id res chain seq x y z
N MET A 1 18.00 19.72 38.68
CA MET A 1 18.76 20.13 37.47
C MET A 1 18.44 19.27 36.22
N LYS A 2 18.23 17.95 36.35
CA LYS A 2 17.97 17.04 35.20
C LYS A 2 16.64 17.27 34.44
N LYS A 3 15.61 17.84 35.08
CA LYS A 3 14.30 18.13 34.46
C LYS A 3 14.31 19.37 33.56
N ILE A 4 15.18 20.35 33.81
CA ILE A 4 15.26 21.60 33.05
C ILE A 4 15.98 21.37 31.71
N MET A 5 16.97 20.47 31.66
CA MET A 5 17.64 20.09 30.41
C MET A 5 16.72 19.31 29.46
N PHE A 6 15.76 18.54 29.99
CA PHE A 6 14.81 17.79 29.14
C PHE A 6 13.76 18.70 28.49
N VAL A 7 13.33 19.74 29.20
CA VAL A 7 12.39 20.74 28.67
C VAL A 7 13.04 21.63 27.60
N CYS A 8 14.32 21.99 27.78
CA CYS A 8 15.05 22.78 26.77
C CYS A 8 15.29 21.99 25.47
N SER A 9 15.54 20.68 25.56
CA SER A 9 15.69 19.80 24.39
C SER A 9 14.38 19.62 23.62
N LEU A 10 13.23 19.54 24.34
CA LEU A 10 11.91 19.42 23.71
C LEU A 10 11.50 20.70 22.98
N ILE A 11 11.84 21.87 23.54
CA ILE A 11 11.58 23.18 22.90
C ILE A 11 12.46 23.37 21.66
N LEU A 12 13.71 22.91 21.69
CA LEU A 12 14.60 22.98 20.52
C LEU A 12 14.08 22.13 19.34
N PHE A 13 13.48 20.97 19.62
CA PHE A 13 12.95 20.07 18.59
C PHE A 13 11.68 20.63 17.91
N VAL A 14 10.87 21.41 18.64
CA VAL A 14 9.66 22.06 18.09
C VAL A 14 10.02 23.24 17.19
N ILE A 15 11.04 24.03 17.54
CA ILE A 15 11.46 25.20 16.75
C ILE A 15 12.12 24.76 15.42
N VAL A 16 12.92 23.68 15.42
CA VAL A 16 13.50 23.11 14.20
C VAL A 16 12.43 22.45 13.31
N GLY A 17 11.41 21.84 13.93
CA GLY A 17 10.27 21.26 13.22
C GLY A 17 9.44 22.28 12.44
N MET A 18 9.16 23.47 13.01
CA MET A 18 8.35 24.50 12.33
C MET A 18 9.05 25.15 11.14
N ALA A 19 10.38 25.32 11.17
CA ALA A 19 11.12 25.95 10.08
C ALA A 19 11.13 25.12 8.77
N SER A 20 10.83 23.83 8.86
CA SER A 20 10.82 22.91 7.71
C SER A 20 9.54 23.03 6.86
N TYR A 21 8.46 23.59 7.41
CA TYR A 21 7.15 23.64 6.75
C TYR A 21 6.95 24.87 5.87
N THR A 22 7.71 25.95 6.07
CA THR A 22 7.50 27.21 5.34
C THR A 22 8.23 27.28 3.99
N ALA A 23 9.07 26.30 3.65
CA ALA A 23 9.86 26.32 2.42
C ALA A 23 9.19 25.64 1.20
N VAL A 24 8.02 25.02 1.37
CA VAL A 24 7.37 24.20 0.30
C VAL A 24 6.27 24.95 -0.47
N TYR A 25 5.96 26.21 -0.14
CA TYR A 25 4.86 26.98 -0.77
C TYR A 25 5.27 28.02 -1.83
N ALA A 26 6.50 27.99 -2.34
CA ALA A 26 6.92 28.93 -3.39
C ALA A 26 7.30 28.20 -4.67
N VAL A 27 6.31 27.88 -5.50
CA VAL A 27 6.50 27.52 -6.91
C VAL A 27 5.70 28.47 -7.76
N GLU A 28 6.47 29.36 -8.40
CA GLU A 28 6.30 30.01 -9.70
C GLU A 28 4.91 30.11 -10.32
N ASN A 29 4.39 31.34 -10.30
CA ASN A 29 3.39 31.81 -11.23
C ASN A 29 4.11 32.11 -12.55
N ILE A 30 4.14 31.14 -13.46
CA ILE A 30 4.55 31.39 -14.85
C ILE A 30 3.49 32.28 -15.50
N THR A 31 3.91 33.50 -15.81
CA THR A 31 3.20 34.49 -16.62
C THR A 31 3.50 34.18 -18.08
N VAL A 32 2.53 33.65 -18.82
CA VAL A 32 2.57 33.65 -20.29
C VAL A 32 1.72 34.81 -20.77
N ALA A 33 2.41 35.89 -21.16
CA ALA A 33 1.86 37.00 -21.91
C ALA A 33 1.38 36.55 -23.29
N GLY A 34 0.32 37.20 -23.77
CA GLY A 34 -0.50 36.79 -24.90
C GLY A 34 0.19 36.70 -26.27
N GLY A 35 -0.54 36.06 -27.19
CA GLY A 35 -0.18 35.94 -28.59
C GLY A 35 -1.25 35.17 -29.38
N GLU A 36 -2.25 35.93 -29.85
CA GLU A 36 -2.96 35.76 -31.13
C GLU A 36 -4.00 34.63 -31.33
N VAL A 37 -5.19 35.10 -31.68
CA VAL A 37 -6.38 34.39 -32.16
C VAL A 37 -6.29 34.29 -33.69
N LEU A 38 -6.58 33.13 -34.28
CA LEU A 38 -7.49 32.98 -35.43
C LEU A 38 -7.87 31.50 -35.62
N PRO A 39 -9.09 31.22 -36.11
CA PRO A 39 -9.74 29.91 -36.05
C PRO A 39 -9.63 29.12 -37.37
N ASP A 40 -10.02 27.85 -37.30
CA ASP A 40 -10.79 27.08 -38.29
C ASP A 40 -10.18 25.73 -38.71
N GLN A 41 -11.08 24.83 -39.13
CA GLN A 41 -10.93 23.54 -39.80
C GLN A 41 -11.04 22.27 -38.93
N GLN A 42 -12.29 21.79 -38.86
CA GLN A 42 -12.68 20.38 -38.78
C GLN A 42 -11.98 19.53 -39.85
N GLN A 43 -11.47 18.35 -39.46
CA GLN A 43 -11.39 17.20 -40.36
C GLN A 43 -11.65 15.92 -39.55
N ALA A 44 -12.67 15.18 -39.98
CA ALA A 44 -13.07 13.88 -39.45
C ALA A 44 -12.47 12.72 -40.27
N GLU A 45 -12.51 11.54 -39.63
CA GLU A 45 -12.33 10.16 -40.13
C GLU A 45 -10.89 9.59 -40.19
N PRO A 46 -10.64 8.28 -39.91
CA PRO A 46 -11.56 7.24 -39.45
C PRO A 46 -11.12 6.53 -38.15
N VAL A 47 -12.11 5.99 -37.46
CA VAL A 47 -12.02 5.08 -36.31
C VAL A 47 -11.47 3.72 -36.76
N GLU A 48 -10.18 3.47 -36.49
CA GLU A 48 -9.63 2.12 -36.53
C GLU A 48 -9.76 1.48 -35.14
N SER A 49 -10.66 0.50 -35.10
CA SER A 49 -11.00 -0.36 -33.98
C SER A 49 -9.80 -1.18 -33.51
N ALA A 50 -8.94 -0.58 -32.68
CA ALA A 50 -8.10 -1.34 -31.77
C ALA A 50 -8.94 -1.67 -30.53
N ILE A 51 -9.49 -2.89 -30.47
CA ILE A 51 -9.92 -3.50 -29.21
C ILE A 51 -8.64 -3.76 -28.42
N SER A 52 -8.14 -2.69 -27.78
CA SER A 52 -7.15 -2.81 -26.74
C SER A 52 -7.86 -3.49 -25.58
N SER A 53 -7.42 -4.69 -25.24
CA SER A 53 -7.81 -5.38 -24.01
C SER A 53 -7.60 -4.41 -22.85
N VAL A 54 -8.68 -3.79 -22.38
CA VAL A 54 -8.67 -2.92 -21.22
C VAL A 54 -8.36 -3.84 -20.04
N VAL A 55 -7.07 -4.00 -19.72
CA VAL A 55 -6.63 -4.53 -18.44
C VAL A 55 -7.23 -3.56 -17.43
N GLN A 56 -8.26 -4.02 -16.72
CA GLN A 56 -8.98 -3.23 -15.75
C GLN A 56 -8.04 -2.90 -14.59
N LYS A 57 -7.29 -1.80 -14.72
CA LYS A 57 -6.35 -1.33 -13.72
C LYS A 57 -7.14 -0.90 -12.49
N VAL A 58 -6.84 -1.50 -11.35
CA VAL A 58 -7.49 -1.16 -10.09
C VAL A 58 -6.92 0.17 -9.62
N GLU A 59 -7.80 1.16 -9.47
CA GLU A 59 -7.47 2.47 -8.90
C GLU A 59 -7.31 2.35 -7.38
N TYR A 60 -6.12 1.90 -6.97
CA TYR A 60 -5.70 1.85 -5.57
C TYR A 60 -4.20 2.12 -5.50
N THR A 61 -3.82 3.18 -4.76
CA THR A 61 -2.42 3.56 -4.62
C THR A 61 -1.80 2.80 -3.46
N LEU A 62 -0.78 1.99 -3.75
CA LEU A 62 -0.02 1.30 -2.71
C LEU A 62 0.83 2.30 -1.91
N PRO A 63 0.82 2.20 -0.57
CA PRO A 63 1.61 3.06 0.29
C PRO A 63 3.11 2.77 0.13
N TYR A 64 3.92 3.83 0.12
CA TYR A 64 5.37 3.70 0.00
C TYR A 64 5.98 3.00 1.24
N PRO A 65 6.84 1.99 1.05
CA PRO A 65 7.29 1.11 2.12
C PRO A 65 8.45 1.66 2.99
N GLY A 66 9.08 2.77 2.58
CA GLY A 66 10.18 3.36 3.34
C GLY A 66 11.41 2.46 3.40
N ILE A 67 11.58 1.72 4.51
CA ILE A 67 12.77 0.90 4.78
C ILE A 67 12.55 -0.54 4.31
N LEU A 68 13.38 -0.99 3.37
CA LEU A 68 13.38 -2.36 2.86
C LEU A 68 13.98 -3.38 3.86
N PRO A 69 13.63 -4.67 3.75
CA PRO A 69 14.15 -5.74 4.60
C PRO A 69 15.68 -5.95 4.56
N ASP A 70 16.36 -5.34 3.60
CA ASP A 70 17.81 -5.45 3.40
C ASP A 70 18.67 -4.61 4.35
N HIS A 71 18.07 -3.60 5.00
CA HIS A 71 18.83 -2.63 5.79
C HIS A 71 18.81 -2.98 7.30
N PRO A 72 19.89 -2.77 8.07
CA PRO A 72 19.92 -3.04 9.52
C PRO A 72 18.84 -2.29 10.32
N LEU A 73 18.44 -1.09 9.84
CA LEU A 73 17.35 -0.30 10.44
C LEU A 73 15.97 -0.96 10.30
N TYR A 74 15.82 -1.99 9.47
CA TYR A 74 14.58 -2.76 9.37
C TYR A 74 14.19 -3.41 10.70
N PHE A 75 15.17 -3.72 11.56
CA PHE A 75 14.90 -4.23 12.90
C PHE A 75 14.05 -3.25 13.74
N LEU A 76 14.41 -1.96 13.73
CA LEU A 76 13.67 -0.94 14.47
C LEU A 76 12.24 -0.79 13.95
N LYS A 77 12.07 -0.83 12.62
CA LYS A 77 10.75 -0.83 11.98
C LYS A 77 9.92 -2.03 12.44
N ARG A 78 10.49 -3.25 12.42
CA ARG A 78 9.78 -4.45 12.89
C ARG A 78 9.39 -4.35 14.35
N LEU A 79 10.29 -3.87 15.22
CA LEU A 79 10.00 -3.67 16.63
C LEU A 79 8.82 -2.71 16.83
N ARG A 80 8.84 -1.55 16.16
CA ARG A 80 7.74 -0.58 16.19
C ARG A 80 6.43 -1.20 15.72
N ASP A 81 6.45 -1.92 14.60
CA ASP A 81 5.25 -2.56 14.05
C ASP A 81 4.68 -3.63 15.02
N THR A 82 5.54 -4.42 15.67
CA THR A 82 5.12 -5.41 16.69
C THR A 82 4.56 -4.76 17.96
N ILE A 83 5.13 -3.62 18.39
CA ILE A 83 4.59 -2.87 19.53
C ILE A 83 3.19 -2.35 19.19
N LEU A 84 3.01 -1.77 17.99
CA LEU A 84 1.70 -1.29 17.54
C LEU A 84 0.67 -2.42 17.44
N GLU A 85 1.06 -3.56 16.86
CA GLU A 85 0.16 -4.72 16.74
C GLU A 85 -0.37 -5.20 18.11
N ARG A 86 0.47 -5.15 19.15
CA ARG A 86 0.07 -5.54 20.51
C ARG A 86 -0.74 -4.46 21.22
N LEU A 87 -0.52 -3.19 20.88
CA LEU A 87 -1.21 -2.06 21.50
C LEU A 87 -2.64 -1.86 20.95
N ILE A 88 -2.89 -2.26 19.71
CA ILE A 88 -4.22 -2.14 19.09
C ILE A 88 -5.13 -3.26 19.61
N THR A 89 -6.04 -2.90 20.53
CA THR A 89 -7.04 -3.82 21.09
C THR A 89 -8.33 -3.88 20.25
N ASP A 90 -8.69 -2.78 19.59
CA ASP A 90 -9.92 -2.70 18.78
C ASP A 90 -9.80 -3.59 17.52
N PRO A 91 -10.70 -4.57 17.32
CA PRO A 91 -10.64 -5.51 16.19
C PRO A 91 -10.73 -4.82 14.82
N ILE A 92 -11.51 -3.72 14.70
CA ILE A 92 -11.65 -3.00 13.44
C ILE A 92 -10.33 -2.29 13.10
N ARG A 93 -9.79 -1.53 14.05
CA ARG A 93 -8.50 -0.84 13.89
C ARG A 93 -7.35 -1.82 13.65
N LYS A 94 -7.43 -3.00 14.25
CA LYS A 94 -6.42 -4.06 14.07
C LYS A 94 -6.46 -4.62 12.66
N ALA A 95 -7.65 -4.85 12.10
CA ALA A 95 -7.79 -5.26 10.71
C ALA A 95 -7.28 -4.19 9.74
N GLU A 96 -7.60 -2.91 9.95
CA GLU A 96 -7.07 -1.82 9.12
C GLU A 96 -5.54 -1.74 9.17
N PHE A 97 -4.97 -1.93 10.36
CA PHE A 97 -3.52 -1.99 10.53
C PHE A 97 -2.91 -3.15 9.75
N TYR A 98 -3.55 -4.32 9.77
CA TYR A 98 -3.09 -5.47 9.00
C TYR A 98 -3.18 -5.25 7.48
N VAL A 99 -4.27 -4.66 6.97
CA VAL A 99 -4.38 -4.26 5.56
C VAL A 99 -3.23 -3.31 5.19
N LEU A 100 -3.00 -2.27 5.99
CA LEU A 100 -1.92 -1.31 5.74
C LEU A 100 -0.53 -1.96 5.74
N GLN A 101 -0.32 -2.95 6.61
CA GLN A 101 0.94 -3.68 6.71
C GLN A 101 1.13 -4.69 5.58
N SER A 102 0.03 -5.22 5.05
CA SER A 102 0.00 -6.02 3.83
C SER A 102 0.39 -5.17 2.62
N ASP A 103 -0.29 -4.04 2.38
CA ASP A 103 -0.04 -3.17 1.23
C ASP A 103 1.44 -2.71 1.17
N LYS A 104 2.01 -2.32 2.33
CA LYS A 104 3.43 -1.94 2.42
C LYS A 104 4.37 -3.10 2.09
N ARG A 105 4.04 -4.32 2.51
CA ARG A 105 4.86 -5.50 2.25
C ARG A 105 4.80 -5.92 0.80
N LEU A 106 3.64 -5.81 0.17
CA LEU A 106 3.53 -6.01 -1.27
C LEU A 106 4.47 -5.05 -2.01
N GLN A 107 4.42 -3.76 -1.67
CA GLN A 107 5.31 -2.77 -2.31
C GLN A 107 6.80 -3.00 -2.02
N MET A 108 7.17 -3.46 -0.80
CA MET A 108 8.54 -3.92 -0.52
C MET A 108 8.94 -5.09 -1.39
N GLY A 109 8.04 -6.07 -1.55
CA GLY A 109 8.23 -7.23 -2.39
C GLY A 109 8.53 -6.88 -3.84
N ILE A 110 7.71 -5.99 -4.43
CA ILE A 110 7.92 -5.46 -5.78
C ILE A 110 9.32 -4.84 -5.90
N MET A 111 9.68 -3.93 -5.00
CA MET A 111 10.98 -3.25 -5.03
C MET A 111 12.17 -4.20 -4.87
N LEU A 112 12.01 -5.27 -4.08
CA LEU A 112 13.04 -6.31 -3.91
C LEU A 112 13.19 -7.16 -5.17
N THR A 113 12.07 -7.56 -5.77
CA THR A 113 12.07 -8.32 -7.03
C THR A 113 12.68 -7.52 -8.16
N ASP A 114 12.27 -6.25 -8.33
CA ASP A 114 12.84 -5.33 -9.31
C ASP A 114 14.34 -5.05 -9.07
N GLY A 115 14.76 -5.08 -7.79
CA GLY A 115 16.16 -4.96 -7.37
C GLY A 115 17.00 -6.23 -7.53
N GLY A 116 16.47 -7.28 -8.17
CA GLY A 116 17.18 -8.56 -8.41
C GLY A 116 17.24 -9.50 -7.20
N LYS A 117 16.48 -9.23 -6.14
CA LYS A 117 16.40 -10.05 -4.92
C LYS A 117 15.07 -10.79 -4.84
N GLY A 118 14.68 -11.47 -5.92
CA GLY A 118 13.33 -12.04 -6.05
C GLY A 118 13.00 -13.10 -4.98
N ASN A 119 13.94 -13.92 -4.50
CA ASN A 119 13.70 -14.80 -3.33
C ASN A 119 13.30 -14.02 -2.05
N LEU A 120 13.93 -12.87 -1.79
CA LEU A 120 13.57 -12.03 -0.65
C LEU A 120 12.25 -11.30 -0.92
N GLY A 121 12.01 -10.90 -2.17
CA GLY A 121 10.76 -10.33 -2.66
C GLY A 121 9.58 -11.26 -2.45
N GLU A 122 9.66 -12.51 -2.95
CA GLU A 122 8.69 -13.59 -2.76
C GLU A 122 8.36 -13.77 -1.28
N SER A 123 9.37 -13.94 -0.42
CA SER A 123 9.13 -14.16 1.01
C SER A 123 8.48 -12.95 1.70
N THR A 124 8.66 -11.76 1.13
CA THR A 124 8.05 -10.51 1.62
C THR A 124 6.61 -10.38 1.15
N ILE A 125 6.31 -10.79 -0.08
CA ILE A 125 4.96 -10.87 -0.64
C ILE A 125 4.14 -11.93 0.09
N SER A 126 4.70 -13.12 0.34
CA SER A 126 4.05 -14.15 1.15
C SER A 126 3.67 -13.64 2.55
N LYS A 127 4.52 -12.81 3.17
CA LYS A 127 4.18 -12.13 4.44
C LYS A 127 3.07 -11.10 4.24
N ALA A 128 3.05 -10.37 3.13
CA ALA A 128 1.97 -9.43 2.82
C ALA A 128 0.61 -10.16 2.84
N GLU A 129 0.51 -11.27 2.11
CA GLU A 129 -0.73 -12.04 2.00
C GLU A 129 -1.19 -12.61 3.35
N LYS A 130 -0.25 -13.08 4.19
CA LYS A 130 -0.57 -13.50 5.56
C LYS A 130 -1.18 -12.37 6.41
N TYR A 131 -0.69 -11.14 6.28
CA TYR A 131 -1.32 -10.00 6.96
C TYR A 131 -2.72 -9.70 6.40
N MET A 132 -2.93 -9.87 5.09
CA MET A 132 -4.24 -9.70 4.48
C MET A 132 -5.24 -10.74 5.00
N GLU A 133 -4.81 -11.99 5.11
CA GLU A 133 -5.59 -13.07 5.72
C GLU A 133 -5.92 -12.75 7.18
N GLN A 134 -4.95 -12.31 7.98
CA GLN A 134 -5.19 -11.92 9.37
C GLN A 134 -6.25 -10.82 9.50
N ALA A 135 -6.26 -9.86 8.57
CA ALA A 135 -7.31 -8.84 8.51
C ALA A 135 -8.69 -9.48 8.24
N ALA A 136 -8.81 -10.31 7.21
CA ALA A 136 -10.06 -10.95 6.83
C ALA A 136 -10.60 -11.91 7.90
N VAL A 137 -9.74 -12.74 8.48
CA VAL A 137 -10.07 -13.66 9.57
C VAL A 137 -10.49 -12.88 10.82
N GLY A 138 -9.76 -11.82 11.18
CA GLY A 138 -10.09 -10.96 12.31
C GLY A 138 -11.46 -10.29 12.18
N LEU A 139 -11.76 -9.74 11.00
CA LEU A 139 -13.08 -9.15 10.72
C LEU A 139 -14.20 -10.19 10.72
N SER A 140 -13.94 -11.38 10.16
CA SER A 140 -14.91 -12.47 10.14
C SER A 140 -15.23 -12.96 11.55
N ALA A 141 -14.22 -13.10 12.41
CA ALA A 141 -14.40 -13.46 13.80
C ALA A 141 -15.19 -12.39 14.57
N TYR A 142 -14.88 -11.11 14.34
CA TYR A 142 -15.60 -10.00 14.96
C TYR A 142 -17.07 -9.98 14.56
N LYS A 143 -17.39 -10.14 13.27
CA LYS A 143 -18.76 -10.24 12.77
C LYS A 143 -19.52 -11.43 13.39
N LYS A 144 -18.87 -12.60 13.46
CA LYS A 144 -19.43 -13.81 14.11
C LYS A 144 -19.71 -13.62 15.60
N SER A 145 -18.93 -12.77 16.29
CA SER A 145 -19.17 -12.42 17.70
C SER A 145 -20.29 -11.39 17.92
N GLY A 146 -20.99 -10.98 16.86
CA GLY A 146 -22.07 -9.98 16.90
C GLY A 146 -21.58 -8.54 16.69
N GLY A 147 -20.30 -8.35 16.38
CA GLY A 147 -19.73 -7.04 16.03
C GLY A 147 -20.21 -6.55 14.66
N ILE A 148 -20.35 -5.24 14.50
CA ILE A 148 -20.74 -4.62 13.23
C ILE A 148 -19.48 -4.15 12.52
N VAL A 149 -19.17 -4.73 11.36
CA VAL A 149 -18.06 -4.29 10.52
C VAL A 149 -18.50 -3.07 9.71
N PRO A 150 -17.81 -1.92 9.81
CA PRO A 150 -18.17 -0.75 9.01
C PRO A 150 -17.98 -1.00 7.51
N PRO A 151 -18.89 -0.52 6.63
CA PRO A 151 -18.80 -0.76 5.19
C PRO A 151 -17.49 -0.28 4.55
N TYR A 152 -16.94 0.83 5.03
CA TYR A 152 -15.69 1.39 4.49
C TYR A 152 -14.48 0.46 4.69
N VAL A 153 -14.50 -0.39 5.72
CA VAL A 153 -13.42 -1.35 5.99
C VAL A 153 -13.48 -2.49 4.99
N VAL A 154 -14.69 -2.96 4.68
CA VAL A 154 -14.92 -3.99 3.66
C VAL A 154 -14.52 -3.47 2.29
N GLU A 155 -14.96 -2.26 1.92
CA GLU A 155 -14.60 -1.63 0.65
C GLU A 155 -13.07 -1.46 0.50
N ARG A 156 -12.39 -1.02 1.57
CA ARG A 156 -10.93 -0.90 1.58
C ARG A 156 -10.25 -2.25 1.36
N LEU A 157 -10.72 -3.30 2.02
CA LEU A 157 -10.19 -4.65 1.88
C LEU A 157 -10.42 -5.21 0.47
N GLU A 158 -11.57 -4.95 -0.14
CA GLU A 158 -11.86 -5.30 -1.54
C GLU A 158 -10.92 -4.60 -2.52
N LYS A 159 -10.72 -3.29 -2.35
CA LYS A 159 -9.80 -2.52 -3.20
C LYS A 159 -8.36 -2.99 -3.04
N ALA A 160 -7.92 -3.25 -1.80
CA ALA A 160 -6.58 -3.74 -1.52
C ALA A 160 -6.35 -5.13 -2.13
N THR A 161 -7.27 -6.08 -1.91
CA THR A 161 -7.17 -7.44 -2.47
C THR A 161 -7.23 -7.45 -3.99
N ALA A 162 -8.05 -6.60 -4.61
CA ALA A 162 -8.07 -6.43 -6.05
C ALA A 162 -6.73 -5.91 -6.59
N LYS A 163 -6.09 -4.95 -5.88
CA LYS A 163 -4.77 -4.44 -6.26
C LYS A 163 -3.66 -5.48 -6.07
N HIS A 164 -3.71 -6.23 -4.97
CA HIS A 164 -2.80 -7.34 -4.72
C HIS A 164 -2.86 -8.38 -5.84
N LYS A 165 -4.08 -8.72 -6.30
CA LYS A 165 -4.27 -9.64 -7.42
C LYS A 165 -3.63 -9.13 -8.71
N GLU A 166 -3.90 -7.88 -9.08
CA GLU A 166 -3.31 -7.23 -10.26
C GLU A 166 -1.78 -7.30 -10.20
N VAL A 167 -1.18 -6.84 -9.10
CA VAL A 167 0.27 -6.80 -8.93
C VAL A 167 0.89 -8.18 -8.96
N MET A 168 0.31 -9.17 -8.28
CA MET A 168 0.87 -10.52 -8.27
C MET A 168 0.74 -11.21 -9.62
N THR A 169 -0.33 -10.95 -10.39
CA THR A 169 -0.43 -11.42 -11.77
C THR A 169 0.70 -10.84 -12.62
N ASP A 170 0.96 -9.53 -12.52
CA ASP A 170 2.07 -8.88 -13.23
C ASP A 170 3.44 -9.41 -12.79
N LEU A 171 3.61 -9.77 -11.52
CA LEU A 171 4.87 -10.31 -11.00
C LEU A 171 5.11 -11.74 -11.48
N LEU A 172 4.09 -12.60 -11.54
CA LEU A 172 4.21 -13.99 -12.01
C LEU A 172 4.75 -14.09 -13.44
N GLU A 173 4.50 -13.07 -14.27
CA GLU A 173 5.03 -13.00 -15.63
C GLU A 173 6.52 -12.60 -15.70
N LYS A 174 7.03 -11.90 -14.68
CA LYS A 174 8.37 -11.30 -14.65
C LYS A 174 9.41 -12.10 -13.87
N VAL A 175 8.96 -12.92 -12.92
CA VAL A 175 9.82 -13.65 -12.00
C VAL A 175 10.36 -14.95 -12.58
N GLN A 176 11.45 -15.44 -11.97
CA GLN A 176 12.06 -16.72 -12.34
C GLN A 176 11.23 -17.89 -11.81
N GLU A 177 11.38 -19.07 -12.43
CA GLU A 177 10.61 -20.27 -12.09
C GLU A 177 10.72 -20.67 -10.61
N THR A 178 11.87 -20.43 -9.99
CA THR A 178 12.11 -20.70 -8.56
C THR A 178 11.23 -19.87 -7.62
N GLU A 179 10.83 -18.68 -8.06
CA GLU A 179 10.04 -17.73 -7.27
C GLU A 179 8.54 -17.88 -7.56
N LYS A 180 8.18 -18.43 -8.73
CA LYS A 180 6.78 -18.65 -9.13
C LYS A 180 6.03 -19.53 -8.14
N ALA A 181 6.62 -20.64 -7.71
CA ALA A 181 5.95 -21.56 -6.77
C ALA A 181 5.52 -20.87 -5.46
N GLY A 182 6.37 -19.98 -4.91
CA GLY A 182 6.05 -19.22 -3.70
C GLY A 182 4.97 -18.16 -3.93
N LEU A 183 5.01 -17.49 -5.09
CA LEU A 183 3.99 -16.53 -5.51
C LEU A 183 2.65 -17.17 -5.83
N GLU A 184 2.63 -18.38 -6.38
CA GLU A 184 1.40 -19.16 -6.60
C GLU A 184 0.74 -19.57 -5.27
N GLY A 185 1.53 -19.92 -4.26
CA GLY A 185 1.03 -20.14 -2.90
C GLY A 185 0.40 -18.87 -2.31
N SER A 186 1.06 -17.73 -2.52
CA SER A 186 0.54 -16.41 -2.10
C SER A 186 -0.74 -16.03 -2.85
N MET A 187 -0.82 -16.33 -4.14
CA MET A 187 -2.02 -16.14 -4.98
C MET A 187 -3.19 -17.04 -4.55
N THR A 188 -2.89 -18.26 -4.11
CA THR A 188 -3.92 -19.18 -3.58
C THR A 188 -4.51 -18.63 -2.29
N LEU A 189 -3.66 -18.19 -1.37
CA LEU A 189 -4.08 -17.57 -0.11
C LEU A 189 -4.93 -16.30 -0.38
N LEU A 190 -4.51 -15.45 -1.32
CA LEU A 190 -5.29 -14.27 -1.71
C LEU A 190 -6.69 -14.63 -2.26
N LYS A 191 -6.81 -15.70 -3.07
CA LYS A 191 -8.11 -16.17 -3.58
C LYS A 191 -9.04 -16.61 -2.45
N GLU A 192 -8.50 -17.29 -1.44
CA GLU A 192 -9.26 -17.68 -0.25
C GLU A 192 -9.74 -16.45 0.53
N VAL A 193 -8.87 -15.44 0.67
CA VAL A 193 -9.24 -14.16 1.29
C VAL A 193 -10.37 -13.48 0.50
N ILE A 194 -10.26 -13.36 -0.82
CA ILE A 194 -11.29 -12.77 -1.68
C ILE A 194 -12.63 -13.53 -1.53
N ALA A 195 -12.59 -14.86 -1.50
CA ALA A 195 -13.79 -15.67 -1.28
C ALA A 195 -14.43 -15.39 0.09
N SER A 196 -13.62 -15.19 1.13
CA SER A 196 -14.12 -14.87 2.48
C SER A 196 -14.80 -13.50 2.58
N LEU A 197 -14.48 -12.54 1.71
CA LEU A 197 -15.07 -11.19 1.73
C LEU A 197 -16.58 -11.20 1.51
N GLY A 198 -17.10 -12.18 0.76
CA GLY A 198 -18.54 -12.35 0.58
C GLY A 198 -19.30 -12.55 1.89
N SER A 199 -18.65 -13.13 2.91
CA SER A 199 -19.25 -13.31 4.24
C SER A 199 -19.24 -12.04 5.10
N LEU A 200 -18.44 -11.03 4.74
CA LEU A 200 -18.29 -9.77 5.47
C LEU A 200 -19.34 -8.73 5.08
N LYS A 201 -19.92 -8.82 3.88
CA LYS A 201 -21.10 -8.06 3.45
C LYS A 201 -22.34 -8.49 4.23
#